data_AF-A0A9D6ZJE9-F1
#
_entry.id   AF-A0A9D6ZJE9-F1
#
_cell.length_a   1.000
_cell.length_b   1.000
_cell.length_c   1.000
_cell.angle_alpha   90.00
_cell.angle_beta   90.00
_cell.angle_gamma   90.00
#
_symmetry.space_group_name_H-M   'P 1'
#
loop_
_entity.id
_entity.type
_entity.pdbx_description
1 polymer ?
#
loop_
_entity_poly.entity_id
_entity_poly.type
_entity_poly.pdbx_seq_one_letter_code
_entity_poly.pdbx_strand_id
1 'polypeptide(L)'
;MRAMRDVRALIVVCGFLAAGCGARGGGSTASDRGAEAAVPAADAAPSLPAAGWMTVRAGRLGTLEVERRLYERAGSELFFVRFRIVNSTGGPIGVDLRDYDTVAYPNQWGGLNEDHRTVIDEGRAVARPLDEARRADLVEAFARGELAVAAPGAAVEYFREFNASGRADVDAAGAPWLFVSLSGQIFLSDGRDAESLALDWDSADVANTDLVLATPLDWAVVPGGARVVEPDARHEPSTPAGP
;
A
#
# COMPACT_ATOMS: atom_id res chain seq x y z
N MET A 1 19.71 20.64 -15.83
CA MET A 1 18.29 21.03 -15.98
C MET A 1 17.53 19.83 -16.53
N ARG A 2 16.94 19.00 -15.66
CA ARG A 2 16.08 17.87 -16.07
C ARG A 2 14.63 18.28 -15.80
N ALA A 3 13.80 18.22 -16.83
CA ALA A 3 12.38 18.47 -16.75
C ALA A 3 11.72 17.44 -15.81
N MET A 4 11.17 17.90 -14.69
CA MET A 4 10.25 17.11 -13.88
C MET A 4 8.96 16.95 -14.69
N ARG A 5 8.57 15.71 -14.96
CA ARG A 5 7.28 15.38 -15.53
C ARG A 5 6.26 15.43 -14.40
N ASP A 6 5.27 16.32 -14.55
CA ASP A 6 4.01 16.26 -13.81
C ASP A 6 3.38 14.87 -14.02
N VAL A 7 3.50 13.99 -13.03
CA VAL A 7 2.69 12.77 -12.96
C VAL A 7 1.40 13.16 -12.25
N ARG A 8 0.43 13.63 -13.03
CA ARG A 8 -0.95 13.72 -12.54
C ARG A 8 -1.44 12.30 -12.31
N ALA A 9 -1.70 11.95 -11.05
CA ALA A 9 -2.43 10.73 -10.71
C ALA A 9 -3.79 10.79 -11.42
N LEU A 10 -3.93 10.00 -12.48
CA LEU A 10 -5.20 9.81 -13.16
C LEU A 10 -6.05 8.92 -12.24
N ILE A 11 -6.98 9.53 -11.52
CA ILE A 11 -8.00 8.81 -10.76
C ILE A 11 -8.92 8.14 -11.79
N VAL A 12 -8.74 6.84 -12.01
CA VAL A 12 -9.73 6.03 -12.72
C VAL A 12 -10.78 5.62 -11.70
N VAL A 13 -11.79 6.47 -11.53
CA VAL A 13 -13.04 6.05 -10.89
C VAL A 13 -13.74 5.12 -11.88
N CYS A 14 -13.61 3.80 -11.70
CA CYS A 14 -14.42 2.82 -12.42
C CYS A 14 -15.88 2.95 -11.98
N GLY A 15 -16.63 3.84 -12.65
CA GLY A 15 -18.07 3.94 -12.50
C GLY A 15 -18.74 2.66 -12.96
N PHE A 16 -19.41 1.96 -12.04
CA PHE A 16 -20.27 0.82 -12.33
C PHE A 16 -21.53 1.30 -13.07
N LEU A 17 -21.63 1.03 -14.37
CA LEU A 17 -22.87 1.11 -15.14
C LEU A 17 -23.64 -0.21 -14.97
N ALA A 18 -24.62 -0.23 -14.07
CA ALA A 18 -25.60 -1.29 -13.98
C ALA A 18 -26.61 -1.15 -15.13
N ALA A 19 -26.36 -1.84 -16.25
CA ALA A 19 -27.33 -1.96 -17.34
C ALA A 19 -28.36 -3.03 -16.98
N GLY A 20 -29.50 -2.61 -16.44
CA GLY A 20 -30.70 -3.42 -16.37
C GLY A 20 -31.36 -3.51 -17.75
N CYS A 21 -31.56 -4.72 -18.26
CA CYS A 21 -32.53 -4.97 -19.32
C CYS A 21 -33.19 -6.32 -19.08
N GLY A 22 -34.52 -6.29 -18.94
CA GLY A 22 -35.33 -7.44 -18.61
C GLY A 22 -35.98 -8.13 -19.80
N ALA A 23 -36.60 -9.27 -19.45
CA ALA A 23 -37.79 -9.89 -20.01
C ALA A 23 -37.68 -10.99 -21.10
N ARG A 24 -38.02 -12.20 -20.62
CA ARG A 24 -39.13 -13.12 -21.03
C ARG A 24 -39.00 -14.06 -22.24
N GLY A 25 -39.33 -15.32 -21.93
CA GLY A 25 -39.93 -16.35 -22.81
C GLY A 25 -38.96 -17.52 -23.05
N GLY A 26 -39.29 -18.80 -22.92
CA GLY A 26 -40.52 -19.53 -22.60
C GLY A 26 -40.30 -20.99 -23.01
N GLY A 27 -40.70 -21.95 -22.16
CA GLY A 27 -41.05 -23.35 -22.47
C GLY A 27 -39.99 -24.29 -23.08
N SER A 28 -39.66 -25.38 -22.37
CA SER A 28 -40.13 -26.74 -22.73
C SER A 28 -39.41 -27.81 -21.92
N THR A 29 -40.16 -28.86 -21.61
CA THR A 29 -39.87 -30.04 -20.78
C THR A 29 -39.02 -31.08 -21.49
N ALA A 30 -37.99 -31.61 -20.83
CA ALA A 30 -37.55 -33.00 -21.01
C ALA A 30 -36.76 -33.46 -19.78
N SER A 31 -37.31 -34.49 -19.15
CA SER A 31 -36.74 -35.22 -18.02
C SER A 31 -35.58 -36.08 -18.50
N ASP A 32 -34.40 -35.89 -17.94
CA ASP A 32 -33.33 -36.89 -17.99
C ASP A 32 -32.63 -36.97 -16.63
N ARG A 33 -32.82 -38.09 -15.93
CA ARG A 33 -32.16 -38.37 -14.64
C ARG A 33 -30.81 -39.00 -14.93
N GLY A 34 -29.83 -38.14 -15.26
CA GLY A 34 -28.41 -38.48 -15.21
C GLY A 34 -27.87 -38.25 -13.81
N ALA A 35 -27.16 -39.24 -13.28
CA ALA A 35 -26.58 -39.23 -11.93
C ALA A 35 -25.77 -37.94 -11.67
N GLU A 36 -26.24 -37.16 -10.70
CA GLU A 36 -25.57 -35.99 -10.15
C GLU A 36 -24.35 -36.48 -9.37
N ALA A 37 -23.20 -36.52 -10.06
CA ALA A 37 -21.92 -36.68 -9.42
C ALA A 37 -21.77 -35.52 -8.43
N ALA A 38 -21.69 -35.86 -7.14
CA ALA A 38 -21.48 -34.92 -6.06
C ALA A 38 -20.29 -34.03 -6.42
N VAL A 39 -20.57 -32.76 -6.71
CA VAL A 39 -19.56 -31.73 -6.88
C VAL A 39 -18.75 -31.75 -5.58
N PRO A 40 -17.44 -32.03 -5.61
CA PRO A 40 -16.63 -31.94 -4.40
C PRO A 40 -16.81 -30.53 -3.86
N ALA A 41 -17.22 -30.43 -2.60
CA ALA A 41 -17.35 -29.16 -1.89
C ALA A 41 -16.06 -28.38 -2.17
N ALA A 42 -16.19 -27.22 -2.83
CA ALA A 42 -15.08 -26.34 -3.06
C ALA A 42 -14.39 -26.14 -1.71
N ASP A 43 -13.12 -26.54 -1.60
CA ASP A 43 -12.30 -26.30 -0.43
C ASP A 43 -12.51 -24.84 -0.05
N ALA A 44 -12.98 -24.60 1.17
CA ALA A 44 -13.25 -23.27 1.66
C ALA A 44 -11.99 -22.44 1.43
N ALA A 45 -12.11 -21.40 0.59
CA ALA A 45 -11.00 -20.50 0.30
C ALA A 45 -10.38 -20.06 1.62
N PRO A 46 -9.05 -20.04 1.75
CA PRO A 46 -8.39 -19.66 2.99
C PRO A 46 -8.89 -18.27 3.39
N SER A 47 -9.65 -18.20 4.48
CA SER A 47 -10.12 -16.93 5.02
C SER A 47 -8.90 -16.05 5.27
N LEU A 48 -8.84 -14.87 4.65
CA LEU A 48 -7.74 -13.94 4.85
C LEU A 48 -7.47 -13.78 6.36
N PRO A 49 -6.20 -13.89 6.80
CA PRO A 49 -5.90 -13.75 8.21
C PRO A 49 -6.38 -12.39 8.70
N ALA A 50 -7.01 -12.42 9.87
CA ALA A 50 -7.52 -11.23 10.57
C ALA A 50 -6.40 -10.20 10.82
N ALA A 51 -6.82 -9.03 11.35
CA ALA A 51 -5.96 -7.92 11.75
C ALA A 51 -4.55 -8.35 12.19
N GLY A 52 -3.52 -7.70 11.65
CA GLY A 52 -2.13 -8.07 11.91
C GLY A 52 -1.18 -7.43 10.91
N TRP A 53 0.08 -7.84 10.96
CA TRP A 53 1.12 -7.35 10.06
C TRP A 53 1.27 -8.25 8.85
N MET A 54 1.45 -7.65 7.68
CA MET A 54 1.73 -8.33 6.42
C MET A 54 3.12 -7.94 5.95
N THR A 55 3.96 -8.92 5.60
CA THR A 55 5.24 -8.65 4.94
C THR A 55 5.01 -8.22 3.51
N VAL A 56 5.48 -7.03 3.17
CA VAL A 56 5.41 -6.48 1.81
C VAL A 56 6.72 -6.76 1.09
N ARG A 57 7.85 -6.63 1.80
CA ARG A 57 9.19 -6.86 1.25
C ARG A 57 10.16 -7.31 2.34
N ALA A 58 10.97 -8.32 2.05
CA ALA A 58 12.09 -8.71 2.90
C ALA A 58 13.42 -8.39 2.20
N GLY A 59 14.37 -7.84 2.95
CA GLY A 59 15.75 -7.59 2.52
C GLY A 59 16.75 -8.26 3.46
N ARG A 60 18.03 -7.90 3.32
CA ARG A 60 19.11 -8.39 4.17
C ARG A 60 19.20 -7.59 5.46
N LEU A 61 18.96 -6.29 5.41
CA LEU A 61 19.01 -5.41 6.58
C LEU A 61 17.69 -5.41 7.35
N GLY A 62 16.56 -5.47 6.65
CA GLY A 62 15.27 -5.53 7.33
C GLY A 62 14.10 -6.00 6.49
N THR A 63 12.96 -6.13 7.16
CA THR A 63 11.67 -6.50 6.56
C THR A 63 10.72 -5.30 6.65
N LEU A 64 10.21 -4.88 5.50
CA LEU A 64 9.12 -3.91 5.40
C LEU A 64 7.78 -4.64 5.53
N GLU A 65 7.01 -4.21 6.51
CA GLU A 65 5.69 -4.73 6.81
C GLU A 65 4.68 -3.59 6.88
N VAL A 66 3.42 -3.94 6.66
CA VAL A 66 2.28 -3.04 6.70
C VAL A 66 1.21 -3.63 7.59
N GLU A 67 0.56 -2.80 8.40
CA GLU A 67 -0.56 -3.26 9.22
C GLU A 67 -1.81 -3.41 8.35
N ARG A 68 -2.54 -4.52 8.48
CA ARG A 68 -3.81 -4.79 7.81
C ARG A 68 -4.95 -4.00 8.46
N ARG A 69 -4.81 -2.67 8.48
CA ARG A 69 -5.73 -1.73 9.13
C ARG A 69 -5.53 -0.32 8.56
N LEU A 70 -6.62 0.45 8.47
CA LEU A 70 -6.58 1.87 8.13
C LEU A 70 -6.74 2.75 9.36
N TYR A 71 -6.18 3.95 9.27
CA TYR A 71 -6.13 4.90 10.37
C TYR A 71 -6.71 6.25 9.99
N GLU A 72 -7.30 6.90 10.98
CA GLU A 72 -7.72 8.31 10.92
C GLU A 72 -6.82 9.15 11.82
N ARG A 73 -6.67 10.43 11.47
CA ARG A 73 -5.97 11.42 12.28
C ARG A 73 -6.88 12.61 12.52
N ALA A 74 -6.99 13.03 13.78
CA ALA A 74 -7.80 14.20 14.12
C ALA A 74 -7.36 15.43 13.31
N GLY A 75 -8.32 16.11 12.68
CA GLY A 75 -8.07 17.28 11.82
C GLY A 75 -7.61 16.97 10.39
N SER A 76 -7.57 15.69 9.99
CA SER A 76 -7.29 15.25 8.63
C SER A 76 -8.54 14.66 7.99
N GLU A 77 -8.79 14.98 6.72
CA GLU A 77 -9.81 14.31 5.91
C GLU A 77 -9.26 13.05 5.23
N LEU A 78 -7.95 12.82 5.29
CA LEU A 78 -7.28 11.69 4.66
C LEU A 78 -7.20 10.48 5.60
N PHE A 79 -7.20 9.27 5.03
CA PHE A 79 -6.82 8.06 5.77
C PHE A 79 -5.31 7.80 5.73
N PHE A 80 -4.84 6.99 6.68
CA PHE A 80 -3.43 6.63 6.82
C PHE A 80 -3.24 5.12 6.85
N VAL A 81 -2.07 4.69 6.37
CA VAL A 81 -1.55 3.33 6.48
C VAL A 81 -0.32 3.33 7.37
N ARG A 82 -0.20 2.32 8.24
CA ARG A 82 0.95 2.14 9.12
C ARG A 82 1.93 1.14 8.53
N PHE A 83 3.19 1.56 8.46
CA PHE A 83 4.30 0.74 8.01
C PHE A 83 5.27 0.52 9.17
N ARG A 84 5.97 -0.62 9.14
CA ARG A 84 7.13 -0.85 10.00
C ARG A 84 8.27 -1.51 9.25
N ILE A 85 9.49 -1.17 9.64
CA ILE A 85 10.71 -1.84 9.20
C ILE A 85 11.28 -2.57 10.40
N VAL A 86 11.29 -3.90 10.35
CA VAL A 86 11.88 -4.75 11.39
C VAL A 86 13.35 -5.01 11.05
N ASN A 87 14.25 -4.72 11.98
CA ASN A 87 15.68 -4.97 11.81
C ASN A 87 16.00 -6.46 11.93
N SER A 88 16.53 -7.05 10.86
CA SER A 88 16.85 -8.47 10.76
C SER A 88 18.33 -8.78 11.05
N THR A 89 19.14 -7.76 11.34
CA THR A 89 20.58 -7.90 11.58
C THR A 89 20.94 -7.99 13.05
N GLY A 90 22.20 -8.34 13.34
CA GLY A 90 22.77 -8.27 14.69
C GLY A 90 23.26 -6.87 15.10
N GLY A 91 23.16 -5.86 14.23
CA GLY A 91 23.58 -4.47 14.50
C GLY A 91 22.44 -3.48 14.33
N PRO A 92 22.62 -2.20 14.69
CA PRO A 92 21.63 -1.17 14.38
C PRO A 92 21.55 -0.92 12.87
N ILE A 93 20.35 -0.60 12.39
CA ILE A 93 20.12 -0.11 11.02
C ILE A 93 19.43 1.25 11.08
N GLY A 94 19.68 2.09 10.09
CA GLY A 94 18.96 3.33 9.84
C GLY A 94 17.96 3.14 8.71
N VAL A 95 16.79 3.74 8.88
CA VAL A 95 15.71 3.82 7.91
C VAL A 95 15.63 5.25 7.40
N ASP A 96 15.80 5.43 6.08
CA ASP A 96 15.68 6.75 5.47
C ASP A 96 14.21 7.10 5.23
N LEU A 97 13.70 8.00 6.07
CA LEU A 97 12.34 8.54 6.00
C LEU A 97 12.33 10.02 5.60
N ARG A 98 13.45 10.55 5.08
CA ARG A 98 13.64 11.98 4.80
C ARG A 98 12.95 12.44 3.51
N ASP A 99 12.70 11.52 2.57
CA ASP A 99 12.12 11.82 1.25
C ASP A 99 10.70 11.25 1.14
N TYR A 100 9.72 12.14 1.34
CA TYR A 100 8.27 11.87 1.27
C TYR A 100 7.84 11.16 -0.03
N ASP A 101 8.42 11.53 -1.16
CA ASP A 101 8.02 11.02 -2.48
C ASP A 101 8.55 9.61 -2.76
N THR A 102 9.45 9.13 -1.92
CA THR A 102 10.08 7.82 -2.10
C THR A 102 9.59 6.79 -1.10
N VAL A 103 9.42 7.16 0.18
CA VAL A 103 9.03 6.21 1.24
C VAL A 103 7.77 5.44 0.86
N ALA A 104 7.69 4.15 1.20
CA ALA A 104 6.52 3.33 0.85
C ALA A 104 5.20 3.98 1.30
N TYR A 105 4.18 3.98 0.45
CA TYR A 105 2.94 4.76 0.62
C TYR A 105 1.72 4.07 -0.02
N PRO A 106 0.48 4.38 0.40
CA PRO A 106 -0.72 3.96 -0.29
C PRO A 106 -0.88 4.73 -1.62
N ASN A 107 -0.99 4.02 -2.74
CA ASN A 107 -1.03 4.61 -4.09
C ASN A 107 -2.45 4.71 -4.67
N GLN A 108 -3.25 3.64 -4.52
CA GLN A 108 -4.64 3.59 -4.96
C GLN A 108 -5.47 2.81 -3.96
N TRP A 109 -6.79 2.98 -4.02
CA TRP A 109 -7.73 2.11 -3.33
C TRP A 109 -9.00 1.92 -4.15
N GLY A 110 -9.77 0.88 -3.81
CA GLY A 110 -11.09 0.66 -4.39
C GLY A 110 -11.84 -0.49 -3.72
N GLY A 111 -13.13 -0.58 -4.00
CA GLY A 111 -13.96 -1.69 -3.56
C GLY A 111 -13.73 -2.94 -4.43
N LEU A 112 -13.74 -4.11 -3.80
CA LEU A 112 -13.71 -5.42 -4.45
C LEU A 112 -14.93 -6.26 -4.05
N ASN A 113 -15.41 -7.08 -4.98
CA ASN A 113 -16.43 -8.09 -4.70
C ASN A 113 -15.82 -9.41 -4.17
N GLU A 114 -14.51 -9.59 -4.37
CA GLU A 114 -13.74 -10.77 -3.99
C GLU A 114 -12.61 -10.36 -3.04
N ASP A 115 -12.03 -11.33 -2.34
CA ASP A 115 -10.98 -11.13 -1.34
C ASP A 115 -9.57 -10.96 -1.94
N HIS A 116 -9.49 -10.75 -3.24
CA HIS A 116 -8.28 -10.50 -3.98
C HIS A 116 -8.53 -9.54 -5.14
N ARG A 117 -7.49 -8.82 -5.53
CA ARG A 117 -7.53 -7.96 -6.71
C ARG A 117 -7.21 -8.79 -7.94
N THR A 118 -8.02 -8.70 -8.98
CA THR A 118 -7.67 -9.25 -10.30
C THR A 118 -6.54 -8.45 -10.93
N VAL A 119 -5.89 -8.98 -11.98
CA VAL A 119 -4.83 -8.25 -12.70
C VAL A 119 -5.37 -6.92 -13.25
N ILE A 120 -4.75 -5.80 -12.87
CA ILE A 120 -5.05 -4.46 -13.38
C ILE A 120 -3.79 -3.88 -14.01
N ASP A 121 -3.94 -3.19 -15.13
CA ASP A 121 -2.89 -2.35 -15.71
C ASP A 121 -2.85 -1.01 -14.95
N GLU A 122 -1.91 -0.89 -14.01
CA GLU A 122 -1.73 0.28 -13.14
C GLU A 122 -0.38 0.93 -13.39
N GLY A 123 -0.37 2.23 -13.73
CA GLY A 123 0.85 3.02 -13.79
C GLY A 123 1.42 3.26 -12.39
N ARG A 124 2.67 2.88 -12.17
CA ARG A 124 3.37 3.06 -10.88
C ARG A 124 4.65 3.85 -11.05
N ALA A 125 5.07 4.51 -9.97
CA ALA A 125 6.37 5.16 -9.91
C ALA A 125 7.48 4.12 -10.02
N VAL A 126 8.44 4.35 -10.91
CA VAL A 126 9.62 3.49 -11.06
C VAL A 126 10.53 3.70 -9.85
N ALA A 127 10.96 2.60 -9.23
CA ALA A 127 11.88 2.66 -8.13
C ALA A 127 13.19 3.37 -8.54
N ARG A 128 13.64 4.30 -7.70
CA ARG A 128 14.95 4.94 -7.84
C ARG A 128 16.04 3.91 -7.58
N PRO A 129 17.03 3.78 -8.48
CA PRO A 129 18.15 2.86 -8.28
C PRO A 129 18.97 3.26 -7.05
N LEU A 130 19.47 2.27 -6.32
CA LEU A 130 20.47 2.48 -5.27
C LEU A 130 21.87 2.49 -5.92
N ASP A 131 22.22 3.62 -6.51
CA ASP A 131 23.56 3.84 -7.07
C ASP A 131 24.61 4.10 -5.97
N GLU A 132 25.86 4.21 -6.39
CA GLU A 132 27.00 4.38 -5.47
C GLU A 132 26.92 5.70 -4.69
N ALA A 133 26.47 6.78 -5.32
CA ALA A 133 26.34 8.08 -4.67
C ALA A 133 25.27 8.04 -3.58
N ARG A 134 24.13 7.41 -3.87
CA ARG A 134 23.04 7.23 -2.90
C ARG A 134 23.45 6.29 -1.77
N ARG A 135 24.19 5.22 -2.07
CA ARG A 135 24.75 4.31 -1.05
C ARG A 135 25.67 5.05 -0.09
N ALA A 136 26.61 5.84 -0.61
CA ALA A 136 27.50 6.66 0.20
C ALA A 136 26.73 7.68 1.06
N ASP A 137 25.76 8.39 0.49
CA ASP A 137 24.90 9.32 1.24
C ASP A 137 24.17 8.65 2.41
N LEU A 138 23.59 7.46 2.20
CA LEU A 138 22.88 6.72 3.25
C LEU A 138 23.82 6.28 4.37
N VAL A 139 25.01 5.79 4.02
CA VAL A 139 26.04 5.39 4.99
C VAL A 139 26.50 6.58 5.84
N GLU A 140 26.76 7.72 5.21
CA GLU A 140 27.15 8.93 5.94
C GLU A 140 25.99 9.48 6.79
N ALA A 141 24.76 9.49 6.26
CA ALA A 141 23.57 9.92 6.99
C ALA A 141 23.32 9.06 8.24
N PHE A 142 23.58 7.74 8.15
CA PHE A 142 23.56 6.87 9.32
C PHE A 142 24.61 7.30 10.36
N ALA A 143 25.84 7.53 9.93
CA ALA A 143 26.93 7.96 10.83
C ALA A 143 26.64 9.31 11.50
N ARG A 144 25.91 10.21 10.82
CA ARG A 144 25.47 11.52 11.36
C ARG A 144 24.20 11.44 12.22
N GLY A 145 23.56 10.27 12.33
CA GLY A 145 22.32 10.10 13.10
C GLY A 145 21.09 10.73 12.45
N GLU A 146 21.10 10.93 11.13
CA GLU A 146 20.00 11.54 10.37
C GLU A 146 18.90 10.53 10.00
N LEU A 147 19.19 9.24 10.09
CA LEU A 147 18.25 8.16 9.79
C LEU A 147 17.51 7.72 11.06
N ALA A 148 16.26 7.26 10.92
CA ALA A 148 15.55 6.65 12.03
C ALA A 148 16.17 5.29 12.36
N VAL A 149 16.66 5.09 13.58
CA VAL A 149 17.44 3.89 13.94
C VAL A 149 16.55 2.81 14.55
N ALA A 150 16.67 1.57 14.06
CA ALA A 150 16.19 0.36 14.73
C ALA A 150 17.37 -0.43 15.30
N ALA A 151 17.31 -0.74 16.60
CA ALA A 151 18.19 -1.71 17.23
C ALA A 151 17.92 -3.14 16.69
N PRO A 152 18.83 -4.12 16.92
CA PRO A 152 18.60 -5.51 16.53
C PRO A 152 17.25 -6.06 17.03
N GLY A 153 16.44 -6.59 16.12
CA GLY A 153 15.09 -7.11 16.42
C GLY A 153 14.03 -6.05 16.74
N ALA A 154 14.39 -4.76 16.82
CA ALA A 154 13.44 -3.66 16.98
C ALA A 154 12.89 -3.22 15.61
N ALA A 155 11.91 -2.32 15.64
CA ALA A 155 11.32 -1.75 14.43
C ALA A 155 11.29 -0.22 14.46
N VAL A 156 11.41 0.38 13.27
CA VAL A 156 10.99 1.77 13.03
C VAL A 156 9.59 1.73 12.42
N GLU A 157 8.68 2.50 13.00
CA GLU A 157 7.31 2.62 12.51
C GLU A 157 7.01 4.03 12.02
N TYR A 158 6.16 4.14 11.01
CA TYR A 158 5.67 5.41 10.51
C TYR A 158 4.31 5.26 9.84
N PHE A 159 3.64 6.39 9.67
CA PHE A 159 2.36 6.49 8.97
C PHE A 159 2.51 7.30 7.70
N ARG A 160 1.74 6.92 6.68
CA ARG A 160 1.58 7.67 5.41
C ARG A 160 0.13 7.84 5.09
N GLU A 161 -0.24 9.04 4.67
CA GLU A 161 -1.55 9.37 4.16
C GLU A 161 -1.76 8.79 2.76
N PHE A 162 -3.02 8.51 2.45
CA PHE A 162 -3.50 8.50 1.09
C PHE A 162 -4.06 9.89 0.75
N ASN A 163 -3.53 10.54 -0.28
CA ASN A 163 -3.72 11.98 -0.49
C ASN A 163 -5.03 12.39 -1.18
N ALA A 164 -5.93 11.46 -1.49
CA ALA A 164 -7.12 11.76 -2.29
C ALA A 164 -8.46 11.35 -1.65
N SER A 165 -8.47 10.67 -0.50
CA SER A 165 -9.72 10.18 0.12
C SER A 165 -9.61 9.93 1.61
N GLY A 166 -10.76 9.95 2.27
CA GLY A 166 -10.91 9.70 3.70
C GLY A 166 -11.78 8.51 4.05
N ARG A 167 -12.06 8.37 5.35
CA ARG A 167 -13.00 7.37 5.86
C ARG A 167 -14.37 7.44 5.21
N ALA A 168 -14.91 8.66 5.05
CA ALA A 168 -16.24 8.84 4.47
C ALA A 168 -16.35 8.26 3.06
N ASP A 169 -15.34 8.47 2.21
CA ASP A 169 -15.31 7.95 0.84
C ASP A 169 -15.17 6.42 0.82
N VAL A 170 -14.29 5.90 1.68
CA VAL A 170 -14.04 4.45 1.80
C VAL A 170 -15.28 3.72 2.32
N ASP A 171 -15.92 4.23 3.36
CA ASP A 171 -17.14 3.65 3.93
C ASP A 171 -18.31 3.74 2.92
N ALA A 172 -18.35 4.77 2.07
CA ALA A 172 -19.37 4.94 1.02
C ALA A 172 -19.20 3.97 -0.17
N ALA A 173 -18.04 3.32 -0.33
CA ALA A 173 -17.80 2.40 -1.46
C ALA A 173 -18.73 1.18 -1.45
N GLY A 174 -19.21 0.75 -0.27
CA GLY A 174 -20.25 -0.28 -0.13
C GLY A 174 -19.87 -1.69 -0.63
N ALA A 175 -18.60 -1.92 -0.96
CA ALA A 175 -18.10 -3.22 -1.39
C ALA A 175 -17.76 -4.13 -0.19
N PRO A 176 -17.87 -5.47 -0.30
CA PRO A 176 -17.54 -6.40 0.79
C PRO A 176 -16.05 -6.43 1.15
N TRP A 177 -15.21 -5.99 0.23
CA TRP A 177 -13.76 -5.90 0.41
C TRP A 177 -13.26 -4.54 -0.08
N LEU A 178 -12.16 -4.09 0.52
CA LEU A 178 -11.39 -2.93 0.09
C LEU A 178 -10.00 -3.41 -0.30
N PHE A 179 -9.47 -2.93 -1.43
CA PHE A 179 -8.02 -2.98 -1.67
C PHE A 179 -7.38 -1.61 -1.45
N VAL A 180 -6.15 -1.60 -0.95
CA VAL A 180 -5.25 -0.45 -0.99
C VAL A 180 -3.93 -0.91 -1.59
N SER A 181 -3.61 -0.39 -2.77
CA SER A 181 -2.36 -0.68 -3.45
C SER A 181 -1.22 0.12 -2.81
N LEU A 182 -0.07 -0.52 -2.61
CA LEU A 182 1.11 0.10 -2.00
C LEU A 182 2.17 0.33 -3.06
N SER A 183 2.86 1.47 -3.01
CA SER A 183 3.96 1.80 -3.91
C SER A 183 5.10 2.48 -3.14
N GLY A 184 6.12 2.93 -3.86
CA GLY A 184 7.33 3.53 -3.31
C GLY A 184 8.42 2.52 -2.96
N GLN A 185 9.38 2.97 -2.16
CA GLN A 185 10.52 2.18 -1.70
C GLN A 185 11.07 2.72 -0.38
N ILE A 186 11.78 1.88 0.36
CA ILE A 186 12.49 2.31 1.57
C ILE A 186 13.96 2.01 1.41
N PHE A 187 14.81 2.98 1.79
CA PHE A 187 16.24 2.78 1.86
C PHE A 187 16.69 2.53 3.29
N LEU A 188 17.58 1.55 3.46
CA LEU A 188 18.15 1.16 4.73
C LEU A 188 19.67 1.24 4.68
N SER A 189 20.31 1.50 5.82
CA SER A 189 21.77 1.40 5.95
C SER A 189 22.17 0.85 7.32
N ASP A 190 23.24 0.06 7.38
CA ASP A 190 23.87 -0.40 8.63
C ASP A 190 25.14 0.42 9.00
N GLY A 191 25.36 1.54 8.29
CA GLY A 191 26.56 2.38 8.43
C GLY A 191 27.80 1.84 7.72
N ARG A 192 27.70 0.72 6.99
CA ARG A 192 28.76 0.21 6.10
C ARG A 192 28.27 0.06 4.68
N ASP A 193 27.00 -0.31 4.54
CA ASP A 193 26.35 -0.57 3.27
C ASP A 193 24.90 -0.06 3.30
N ALA A 194 24.21 -0.15 2.17
CA ALA A 194 22.81 0.21 2.05
C ALA A 194 22.01 -0.80 1.22
N GLU A 195 20.70 -0.84 1.42
CA GLU A 195 19.77 -1.59 0.58
C GLU A 195 18.50 -0.80 0.28
N SER A 196 17.78 -1.22 -0.76
CA SER A 196 16.49 -0.66 -1.15
C SER A 196 15.43 -1.76 -1.10
N LEU A 197 14.33 -1.47 -0.41
CA LEU A 197 13.12 -2.29 -0.38
C LEU A 197 12.07 -1.60 -1.26
N ALA A 198 12.07 -1.91 -2.55
CA ALA A 198 11.11 -1.36 -3.51
C ALA A 198 9.82 -2.20 -3.58
N LEU A 199 8.70 -1.51 -3.79
CA LEU A 199 7.35 -2.10 -3.95
C LEU A 199 6.89 -2.09 -5.43
N ASP A 200 7.84 -2.14 -6.36
CA ASP A 200 7.52 -2.33 -7.77
C ASP A 200 7.14 -3.79 -8.07
N TRP A 201 6.24 -3.98 -9.03
CA TRP A 201 5.76 -5.31 -9.41
C TRP A 201 6.80 -6.13 -10.18
N ASP A 202 7.79 -5.46 -10.79
CA ASP A 202 8.87 -6.16 -11.49
C ASP A 202 9.75 -6.95 -10.52
N SER A 203 9.83 -6.52 -9.26
CA SER A 203 10.61 -7.20 -8.24
C SER A 203 9.77 -7.87 -7.16
N ALA A 204 8.49 -7.51 -6.97
CA ALA A 204 7.60 -8.04 -5.94
C ALA A 204 6.39 -8.80 -6.52
N ASP A 205 5.99 -9.87 -5.85
CA ASP A 205 4.70 -10.52 -6.12
C ASP A 205 3.58 -9.51 -5.82
N VAL A 206 2.69 -9.30 -6.80
CA VAL A 206 1.55 -8.35 -6.70
C VAL A 206 0.74 -8.63 -5.43
N ALA A 207 0.60 -9.92 -5.06
CA ALA A 207 -0.10 -10.35 -3.86
C ALA A 207 0.48 -9.75 -2.56
N ASN A 208 1.75 -9.36 -2.56
CA ASN A 208 2.42 -8.77 -1.40
C ASN A 208 2.35 -7.24 -1.37
N THR A 209 1.90 -6.59 -2.44
CA THR A 209 1.85 -5.11 -2.55
C THR A 209 0.45 -4.51 -2.41
N ASP A 210 -0.58 -5.34 -2.31
CA ASP A 210 -1.96 -4.88 -2.12
C ASP A 210 -2.48 -5.31 -0.74
N LEU A 211 -2.96 -4.34 0.05
CA LEU A 211 -3.72 -4.62 1.26
C LEU A 211 -5.16 -4.95 0.87
N VAL A 212 -5.63 -6.17 1.16
CA VAL A 212 -7.05 -6.51 1.03
C VAL A 212 -7.69 -6.65 2.41
N LEU A 213 -8.72 -5.86 2.67
CA LEU A 213 -9.40 -5.71 3.96
C LEU A 213 -10.90 -5.99 3.81
N ALA A 214 -11.46 -6.80 4.71
CA ALA A 214 -12.90 -7.05 4.76
C ALA A 214 -13.64 -5.81 5.27
N THR A 215 -14.81 -5.51 4.72
CA THR A 215 -15.70 -4.44 5.22
C THR A 215 -16.81 -5.02 6.12
N PRO A 216 -17.31 -4.27 7.11
CA PRO A 216 -16.91 -2.91 7.49
C PRO A 216 -15.51 -2.86 8.11
N LEU A 217 -14.79 -1.77 7.89
CA LEU A 217 -13.41 -1.61 8.35
C LEU A 217 -13.36 -1.26 9.85
N ASP A 218 -12.42 -1.89 10.55
CA ASP A 218 -12.05 -1.52 11.92
C ASP A 218 -11.00 -0.39 11.90
N TRP A 219 -11.49 0.85 11.82
CA TRP A 219 -10.68 2.07 11.81
C TRP A 219 -9.97 2.30 13.15
N ALA A 220 -8.68 2.58 13.11
CA ALA A 220 -7.92 3.04 14.28
C ALA A 220 -7.56 4.53 14.20
N VAL A 221 -7.04 5.08 15.29
CA VAL A 221 -6.56 6.46 15.35
C VAL A 221 -5.04 6.47 15.32
N VAL A 222 -4.44 7.35 14.51
CA VAL A 222 -3.00 7.61 14.52
C VAL A 222 -2.61 8.08 15.93
N PRO A 223 -1.74 7.36 16.66
CA PRO A 223 -1.39 7.73 18.03
C PRO A 223 -0.74 9.11 18.13
N GLY A 224 -0.99 9.82 19.22
CA GLY A 224 -0.31 11.10 19.50
C GLY A 224 1.22 10.91 19.58
N GLY A 225 1.97 11.72 18.85
CA GLY A 225 3.42 11.61 18.76
C GLY A 225 3.93 10.50 17.85
N ALA A 226 3.04 9.77 17.16
CA ALA A 226 3.44 8.84 16.11
C ALA A 226 4.18 9.60 14.99
N ARG A 227 5.17 8.94 14.39
CA ARG A 227 5.89 9.47 13.24
C ARG A 227 4.99 9.40 12.01
N VAL A 228 4.59 10.55 11.49
CA VAL A 228 3.97 10.69 10.18
C VAL A 228 5.01 11.27 9.25
N VAL A 229 5.24 10.64 8.10
CA VAL A 229 6.04 11.27 7.05
C VAL A 229 5.09 12.16 6.27
N GLU A 230 5.36 13.46 6.23
CA GLU A 230 4.50 14.48 5.62
C GLU A 230 5.22 15.12 4.43
N PRO A 231 4.49 15.71 3.46
CA PRO A 231 5.12 16.39 2.35
C PRO A 231 5.93 17.56 2.89
N ASP A 232 7.15 17.71 2.39
CA ASP A 232 7.98 18.85 2.75
C ASP A 232 7.23 20.13 2.35
N ALA A 233 7.22 21.17 3.20
CA ALA A 233 6.38 22.38 2.99
C ALA A 233 6.65 23.11 1.65
N ARG A 234 7.75 22.77 0.99
CA ARG A 234 8.13 23.23 -0.35
C ARG A 234 7.31 22.60 -1.49
N HIS A 235 6.50 21.58 -1.19
CA HIS A 235 5.60 20.90 -2.12
C HIS A 235 4.16 21.41 -2.06
N GLU A 236 3.88 22.57 -1.44
CA GLU A 236 2.58 23.20 -1.68
C GLU A 236 2.42 23.37 -3.20
N PRO A 237 1.38 22.75 -3.81
CA PRO A 237 1.15 22.92 -5.22
C PRO A 237 0.97 24.42 -5.41
N SER A 238 1.90 25.04 -6.16
CA SER A 238 1.82 26.44 -6.49
C SER A 238 0.43 26.65 -7.06
N THR A 239 -0.44 27.29 -6.28
CA THR A 239 -1.83 27.52 -6.69
C THR A 239 -1.69 28.24 -8.01
N PRO A 240 -2.15 27.66 -9.13
CA PRO A 240 -2.03 28.33 -10.41
C PRO A 240 -2.68 29.69 -10.23
N ALA A 241 -1.90 30.75 -10.45
CA ALA A 241 -2.43 32.11 -10.44
C ALA A 241 -3.65 32.09 -11.35
N GLY A 242 -4.82 32.39 -10.79
CA GLY A 242 -6.08 32.35 -11.52
C GLY A 242 -6.00 33.19 -12.79
N PRO A 243 -6.85 32.90 -13.80
CA PRO A 243 -6.88 33.64 -15.05
C PRO A 243 -7.11 35.14 -14.85
#